data_AF-A0A959IKD2-F1
#
_entry.id   AF-A0A959IKD2-F1
#
_cell.length_a   1.000
_cell.length_b   1.000
_cell.length_c   1.000
_cell.angle_alpha   90.00
_cell.angle_beta   90.00
_cell.angle_gamma   90.00
#
_symmetry.space_group_name_H-M   'P 1'
#
loop_
_entity.id
_entity.type
_entity.pdbx_description
1 polymer ?
#
loop_
_entity_poly.entity_id
_entity_poly.type
_entity_poly.pdbx_seq_one_letter_code
_entity_poly.pdbx_strand_id
1 'polypeptide(L)'
;MNLNSIIAPDFKSLLVTLSNEGINNLILDVSNVKFIDSSGLSAILTANRLWRNSGNFVLVGAIHESVKKLFEISSLNTVVNIRRDVTDGIEFIIFENNDVEVEY
;
A
#
# COMPACT_ATOMS: atom_id res chain seq x y z
N MET A 1 2.98 -15.98 -3.88
CA MET A 1 3.64 -14.92 -4.68
C MET A 1 4.76 -14.31 -3.86
N ASN A 2 5.78 -13.73 -4.49
CA ASN A 2 6.86 -12.98 -3.83
C ASN A 2 6.90 -11.58 -4.42
N LEU A 3 7.14 -10.55 -3.61
CA LEU A 3 7.41 -9.20 -4.10
C LEU A 3 8.90 -8.92 -3.97
N ASN A 4 9.64 -9.19 -5.04
CA ASN A 4 11.11 -9.17 -5.05
C ASN A 4 11.64 -8.38 -6.25
N SER A 5 12.96 -8.37 -6.42
CA SER A 5 13.65 -7.61 -7.47
C SER A 5 13.24 -7.94 -8.90
N ILE A 6 12.62 -9.11 -9.13
CA ILE A 6 12.12 -9.52 -10.44
C ILE A 6 10.79 -8.82 -10.75
N ILE A 7 9.88 -8.72 -9.78
CA ILE A 7 8.53 -8.16 -9.97
C ILE A 7 8.48 -6.65 -9.67
N ALA A 8 9.36 -6.16 -8.80
CA ALA A 8 9.35 -4.77 -8.34
C ALA A 8 9.43 -3.71 -9.47
N PRO A 9 10.20 -3.88 -10.56
CA PRO A 9 10.24 -2.90 -11.65
C PRO A 9 8.87 -2.74 -12.34
N ASP A 10 8.27 -3.84 -12.77
CA ASP A 10 6.98 -3.82 -13.47
C ASP A 10 5.86 -3.33 -12.56
N PHE A 11 5.90 -3.73 -11.28
CA PHE A 11 4.95 -3.25 -10.29
C PHE A 11 5.04 -1.73 -10.09
N LYS A 12 6.25 -1.16 -10.04
CA LYS A 12 6.44 0.31 -9.95
C LYS A 12 5.91 1.02 -11.18
N SER A 13 6.15 0.48 -12.38
CA SER A 13 5.61 1.05 -13.62
C SER A 13 4.08 1.09 -13.60
N LEU A 14 3.44 -0.01 -13.18
CA LEU A 14 1.99 -0.07 -13.02
C LEU A 14 1.48 0.99 -12.03
N LEU A 15 2.14 1.15 -10.88
CA LEU A 15 1.76 2.15 -9.88
C LEU A 15 1.81 3.59 -10.44
N VAL A 16 2.82 3.90 -11.25
CA VAL A 16 2.92 5.22 -11.91
C VAL A 16 1.80 5.40 -12.92
N THR A 17 1.49 4.39 -13.72
CA THR A 17 0.37 4.45 -14.68
C THR A 17 -0.96 4.70 -13.96
N LEU A 18 -1.29 3.91 -12.95
CA LEU A 18 -2.54 4.05 -12.19
C LEU A 18 -2.65 5.43 -11.53
N SER A 19 -1.55 5.94 -10.97
CA SER A 19 -1.49 7.29 -10.38
C SER A 19 -1.73 8.38 -11.44
N ASN A 20 -1.12 8.27 -12.62
CA ASN A 20 -1.30 9.23 -13.71
C ASN A 20 -2.70 9.18 -14.34
N GLU A 21 -3.39 8.05 -14.27
CA GLU A 21 -4.78 7.89 -14.68
C GLU A 21 -5.78 8.55 -13.70
N GLY A 22 -5.31 9.11 -12.58
CA GLY A 22 -6.15 9.79 -11.61
C GLY A 22 -6.88 8.85 -10.66
N ILE A 23 -6.37 7.62 -10.46
CA ILE A 23 -6.91 6.71 -9.45
C ILE A 23 -6.55 7.24 -8.07
N ASN A 24 -7.52 7.84 -7.38
CA ASN A 24 -7.30 8.49 -6.10
C ASN A 24 -7.20 7.51 -4.92
N ASN A 25 -7.72 6.29 -5.03
CA ASN A 25 -7.72 5.32 -3.93
C ASN A 25 -7.18 3.97 -4.42
N LEU A 26 -6.17 3.44 -3.74
CA LEU A 26 -5.54 2.16 -4.05
C LEU A 26 -5.41 1.29 -2.80
N ILE A 27 -5.99 0.10 -2.87
CA ILE A 27 -5.79 -0.97 -1.88
C ILE A 27 -4.85 -2.02 -2.47
N LEU A 28 -3.71 -2.24 -1.82
CA LEU A 28 -2.77 -3.31 -2.15
C LEU A 28 -2.97 -4.50 -1.21
N ASP A 29 -3.58 -5.57 -1.71
CA ASP A 29 -3.71 -6.82 -0.97
C ASP A 29 -2.47 -7.72 -1.15
N VAL A 30 -1.76 -7.94 -0.04
CA VAL A 30 -0.58 -8.80 0.02
C VAL A 30 -0.85 -10.16 0.69
N SER A 31 -2.12 -10.57 0.83
CA SER A 31 -2.54 -11.87 1.42
C SER A 31 -1.85 -13.09 0.80
N ASN A 32 -1.56 -13.03 -0.50
CA ASN A 32 -0.89 -14.09 -1.24
C ASN A 32 0.64 -13.92 -1.34
N VAL A 33 1.21 -12.88 -0.73
CA VAL A 33 2.65 -12.56 -0.75
C VAL A 33 3.34 -13.21 0.44
N LYS A 34 4.21 -14.18 0.18
CA LYS A 34 4.91 -14.95 1.22
C LYS A 34 6.26 -14.34 1.63
N PHE A 35 6.82 -13.52 0.74
CA PHE A 35 8.14 -12.93 0.91
C PHE A 35 8.22 -11.58 0.20
N ILE A 36 8.90 -10.64 0.85
CA ILE A 36 9.20 -9.30 0.35
C ILE A 36 10.68 -9.04 0.62
N ASP A 37 11.41 -8.51 -0.36
CA ASP A 37 12.79 -8.03 -0.18
C ASP A 37 12.87 -6.49 -0.12
N SER A 38 14.08 -5.94 -0.15
CA SER A 38 14.31 -4.49 -0.15
C SER A 38 13.69 -3.76 -1.35
N SER A 39 13.64 -4.41 -2.52
CA SER A 39 13.07 -3.83 -3.73
C SER A 39 11.54 -3.82 -3.69
N GLY A 40 10.92 -4.85 -3.10
CA GLY A 40 9.49 -4.89 -2.85
C GLY A 40 9.04 -3.86 -1.84
N LEU A 41 9.80 -3.71 -0.75
CA LEU A 41 9.59 -2.64 0.23
C LEU A 41 9.70 -1.25 -0.42
N SER A 42 10.72 -1.04 -1.26
CA SER A 42 10.88 0.19 -2.05
C SER A 42 9.69 0.46 -2.98
N ALA A 43 9.09 -0.58 -3.56
CA ALA A 43 7.89 -0.44 -4.39
C ALA A 43 6.67 0.00 -3.58
N ILE A 44 6.45 -0.59 -2.40
CA ILE A 44 5.37 -0.19 -1.48
C ILE A 44 5.55 1.27 -1.03
N LEU A 45 6.77 1.67 -0.67
CA LEU A 45 7.06 3.07 -0.31
C LEU A 45 6.85 4.03 -1.48
N THR A 46 7.14 3.57 -2.71
CA THR A 46 6.89 4.36 -3.93
C THR A 46 5.38 4.56 -4.13
N ALA A 47 4.58 3.50 -3.96
CA ALA A 47 3.12 3.61 -4.01
C ALA A 47 2.61 4.62 -2.98
N ASN A 48 3.00 4.49 -1.71
CA ASN A 48 2.59 5.42 -0.66
C ASN A 48 2.93 6.89 -0.99
N ARG A 49 4.09 7.14 -1.60
CA ARG A 49 4.49 8.48 -2.03
C ARG A 49 3.64 9.00 -3.18
N LEU A 50 3.29 8.17 -4.16
CA LEU A 50 2.49 8.55 -5.32
C LEU A 50 1.07 8.98 -4.90
N TRP A 51 0.48 8.31 -3.92
CA TRP A 51 -0.87 8.62 -3.45
C TRP A 51 -0.94 9.73 -2.41
N ARG A 52 0.17 10.14 -1.79
CA ARG A 52 0.22 11.10 -0.67
C ARG A 52 -0.60 12.38 -0.87
N ASN A 53 -0.68 12.90 -2.10
CA ASN A 53 -1.41 14.14 -2.41
C ASN A 53 -2.62 13.91 -3.32
N SER A 54 -2.85 12.67 -3.76
CA SER A 54 -3.87 12.32 -4.75
C SER A 54 -4.97 11.43 -4.17
N GLY A 55 -4.76 10.92 -2.95
CA GLY A 55 -5.77 10.25 -2.14
C GLY A 55 -5.14 9.19 -1.24
N ASN A 56 -5.72 7.99 -1.21
CA ASN A 56 -5.38 6.99 -0.20
C ASN A 56 -4.66 5.78 -0.78
N PHE A 57 -3.51 5.45 -0.19
CA PHE A 57 -2.86 4.15 -0.39
C PHE A 57 -2.97 3.32 0.89
N VAL A 58 -3.53 2.12 0.77
CA VAL A 58 -3.75 1.21 1.89
C VAL A 58 -3.15 -0.15 1.57
N LEU A 59 -2.35 -0.70 2.48
CA LEU A 59 -1.83 -2.05 2.37
C LEU A 59 -2.63 -2.99 3.27
N VAL A 60 -3.06 -4.14 2.76
CA VAL A 60 -3.90 -5.10 3.50
C VAL A 60 -3.38 -6.53 3.35
N GLY A 61 -3.83 -7.43 4.22
CA GLY A 61 -3.55 -8.86 4.06
C GLY A 61 -2.13 -9.27 4.40
N ALA A 62 -1.39 -8.51 5.21
CA ALA A 62 -0.07 -8.90 5.69
C ALA A 62 -0.16 -10.05 6.72
N ILE A 63 -0.46 -11.28 6.27
CA ILE A 63 -0.75 -12.42 7.14
C ILE A 63 0.49 -13.25 7.52
N HIS A 64 1.52 -13.24 6.68
CA HIS A 64 2.73 -14.05 6.88
C HIS A 64 3.69 -13.38 7.87
N GLU A 65 4.18 -14.15 8.85
CA GLU A 65 5.05 -13.65 9.93
C GLU A 65 6.35 -13.01 9.41
N SER A 66 6.94 -13.58 8.35
CA SER A 66 8.12 -13.03 7.67
C SER A 66 7.87 -11.62 7.14
N VAL A 67 6.68 -11.38 6.58
CA VAL A 67 6.27 -10.08 6.01
C VAL A 67 5.97 -9.09 7.13
N LYS A 68 5.24 -9.50 8.17
CA LYS A 68 4.96 -8.66 9.35
C LYS A 68 6.25 -8.20 10.02
N LYS A 69 7.18 -9.12 10.27
CA LYS A 69 8.47 -8.81 10.88
C LYS A 69 9.29 -7.86 10.02
N LEU A 70 9.26 -8.03 8.70
CA LEU A 70 9.92 -7.10 7.77
C LEU A 70 9.33 -5.69 7.88
N PHE A 71 8.00 -5.56 7.97
CA PHE A 71 7.33 -4.26 8.11
C PHE A 71 7.64 -3.59 9.44
N GLU A 72 7.75 -4.36 10.51
CA GLU A 72 8.16 -3.85 11.82
C GLU A 72 9.60 -3.32 11.80
N ILE A 73 10.58 -4.11 11.35
CA ILE A 73 12.00 -3.69 11.35
C ILE A 73 12.28 -2.54 10.38
N SER A 74 11.46 -2.39 9.34
CA SER A 74 11.59 -1.30 8.37
C SER A 74 10.80 -0.05 8.75
N SER A 75 10.11 -0.07 9.90
CA SER A 75 9.18 0.98 10.32
C SER A 75 8.11 1.29 9.26
N LEU A 76 7.74 0.31 8.42
CA LEU A 76 6.74 0.52 7.38
C LEU A 76 5.38 0.90 7.98
N ASN A 77 5.07 0.33 9.15
CA ASN A 77 3.85 0.60 9.91
C ASN A 77 3.69 2.06 10.34
N THR A 78 4.76 2.87 10.32
CA THR A 78 4.70 4.29 10.70
C THR A 78 4.48 5.21 9.51
N VAL A 79 4.62 4.70 8.28
CA VAL A 79 4.56 5.51 7.05
C VAL A 79 3.47 5.06 6.09
N VAL A 80 3.03 3.80 6.15
CA VAL A 80 1.96 3.24 5.31
C VAL A 80 0.74 2.89 6.16
N ASN A 81 -0.44 3.22 5.68
CA ASN A 81 -1.70 2.77 6.26
C ASN A 81 -1.87 1.27 6.04
N ILE A 82 -1.64 0.46 7.07
CA ILE A 82 -1.80 -0.99 7.01
C ILE A 82 -3.09 -1.39 7.73
N ARG A 83 -3.96 -2.10 7.01
CA ARG A 83 -5.27 -2.59 7.50
C ARG A 83 -5.33 -4.11 7.46
N ARG A 84 -6.33 -4.69 8.14
CA ARG A 84 -6.42 -6.14 8.32
C ARG A 84 -6.70 -6.86 7.00
N ASP A 85 -7.72 -6.40 6.29
CA ASP A 85 -8.23 -6.97 5.06
C ASP A 85 -8.81 -5.87 4.16
N VAL A 86 -9.30 -6.27 2.99
CA VAL A 86 -9.87 -5.35 2.00
C VAL A 86 -11.08 -4.61 2.56
N THR A 87 -11.92 -5.25 3.37
CA THR A 87 -13.11 -4.61 3.97
C THR A 87 -12.70 -3.49 4.91
N ASP A 88 -11.78 -3.75 5.84
CA ASP A 88 -11.19 -2.77 6.76
C ASP A 88 -10.50 -1.62 5.99
N GLY A 89 -9.87 -1.93 4.86
CA GLY A 89 -9.26 -0.94 3.96
C GLY A 89 -10.28 -0.02 3.27
N ILE A 90 -11.41 -0.57 2.81
CA ILE A 90 -12.50 0.20 2.20
C ILE A 90 -13.15 1.12 3.24
N GLU A 91 -13.45 0.60 4.43
CA GLU A 91 -14.03 1.39 5.52
C GLU A 91 -13.13 2.58 5.88
N PHE A 92 -11.82 2.36 5.97
CA PHE A 92 -10.85 3.42 6.19
C PHE A 92 -10.89 4.49 5.10
N ILE A 93 -10.90 4.10 3.82
CA ILE A 93 -10.94 5.06 2.70
C ILE A 93 -12.23 5.87 2.71
N ILE A 94 -13.37 5.25 3.01
CA ILE A 94 -14.66 5.94 3.10
C ILE A 94 -14.60 6.98 4.22
N PHE A 95 -14.07 6.61 5.38
CA PHE A 95 -13.92 7.51 6.52
C PHE A 95 -13.04 8.72 6.18
N GLU A 96 -11.82 8.50 5.67
CA GLU A 96 -10.88 9.57 5.32
C GLU A 96 -11.46 10.53 4.25
N ASN A 97 -12.14 10.00 3.23
CA ASN A 97 -12.72 10.85 2.19
C ASN A 97 -13.91 11.70 2.70
N ASN A 98 -14.69 11.18 3.65
CA ASN A 98 -15.80 11.93 4.23
C ASN A 98 -15.32 13.04 5.17
N ASP A 99 -14.20 12.83 5.88
CA ASP A 99 -13.61 13.86 6.75
C ASP A 99 -13.07 15.07 5.96
N VAL A 100 -12.65 14.86 4.69
CA VAL A 100 -12.22 15.94 3.79
C VAL A 100 -13.39 16.87 3.40
N GLU A 101 -14.64 16.41 3.43
CA GLU A 101 -15.80 17.24 3.07
C GLU A 101 -16.30 18.15 4.21
N VAL A 102 -15.72 18.04 5.42
CA VAL A 102 -16.17 18.79 6.61
C VAL A 102 -15.11 19.77 7.13
N GLU A 103 -14.40 20.48 6.25
CA GLU A 103 -13.69 21.71 6.63
C GLU A 103 -14.58 22.93 6.31
N TYR A 104 -15.12 23.57 7.37
CA TYR A 104 -15.97 24.77 7.31
C TYR A 104 -15.19 26.05 6.96
#